data_AF-A0A933KLC8-F1
#
_entry.id   AF-A0A933KLC8-F1
#
_cell.length_a   1.000
_cell.length_b   1.000
_cell.length_c   1.000
_cell.angle_alpha   90.00
_cell.angle_beta   90.00
_cell.angle_gamma   90.00
#
_symmetry.space_group_name_H-M   'P 1'
#
loop_
_entity.id
_entity.type
_entity.pdbx_description
1 polymer ?
#
loop_
_entity_poly.entity_id
_entity_poly.type
_entity_poly.pdbx_seq_one_letter_code
_entity_poly.pdbx_strand_id
1 'polypeptide(L)'
;MRSRPLPTAALVTVAALFGLACSSDDSTGSEASATTIPQADSPTTTTAPENAILAEALVCDPLDERACLLPWPNDAFTRPDATTPTGRRLDIQAGSTPSNTAGVPIDVTDQNRGDGFSPGSAILAMVPGLDVEVTGIAASTDIGASLDNDAPVVILDTTTGERVAYWGELDAQAPTGNQLL
;
A
#
# COMPACT_ATOMS: atom_id res chain seq x y z
N MET A 1 42.69 -8.87 -25.64
CA MET A 1 42.82 -9.35 -27.03
C MET A 1 42.81 -10.87 -27.06
N ARG A 2 41.67 -11.49 -27.38
CA ARG A 2 41.54 -12.73 -28.16
C ARG A 2 40.05 -12.95 -28.41
N SER A 3 39.72 -13.26 -29.66
CA SER A 3 38.44 -13.00 -30.30
C SER A 3 37.97 -14.23 -31.09
N ARG A 4 36.65 -14.51 -30.99
CA ARG A 4 35.72 -15.19 -31.93
C ARG A 4 35.75 -16.74 -32.05
N PRO A 5 34.69 -17.42 -32.56
CA PRO A 5 33.41 -16.92 -33.15
C PRO A 5 32.08 -17.59 -32.66
N LEU A 6 30.93 -16.97 -32.98
CA LEU A 6 29.57 -17.55 -33.00
C LEU A 6 29.23 -18.13 -34.39
N PRO A 7 28.32 -19.12 -34.51
CA PRO A 7 27.65 -19.45 -35.77
C PRO A 7 26.21 -18.89 -35.87
N THR A 8 26.06 -18.05 -36.91
CA THR A 8 25.02 -17.92 -37.94
C THR A 8 23.53 -18.27 -37.71
N ALA A 9 22.71 -17.33 -38.20
CA ALA A 9 21.27 -17.22 -38.28
C ALA A 9 20.50 -18.28 -39.09
N ALA A 10 19.20 -18.39 -38.81
CA ALA A 10 18.17 -18.75 -39.79
C ALA A 10 16.95 -17.84 -39.61
N LEU A 11 16.66 -17.06 -40.65
CA LEU A 11 15.54 -16.14 -40.81
C LEU A 11 14.52 -16.85 -41.73
N VAL A 12 13.25 -16.95 -41.33
CA VAL A 12 12.16 -17.31 -42.25
C VAL A 12 11.04 -16.29 -42.12
N THR A 13 10.77 -15.62 -43.23
CA THR A 13 9.79 -14.57 -43.42
C THR A 13 8.79 -15.05 -44.46
N VAL A 14 7.48 -15.03 -44.16
CA VAL A 14 6.35 -15.05 -45.13
C VAL A 14 5.11 -14.59 -44.34
N ALA A 15 4.12 -13.83 -44.81
CA ALA A 15 3.95 -12.76 -45.80
C ALA A 15 2.50 -12.26 -45.52
N ALA A 16 2.26 -10.95 -45.56
CA ALA A 16 0.94 -10.37 -45.35
C ALA A 16 0.03 -10.50 -46.59
N LEU A 17 -1.29 -10.58 -46.37
CA LEU A 17 -2.31 -10.29 -47.38
C LEU A 17 -3.46 -9.51 -46.71
N PHE A 18 -3.54 -8.23 -47.07
CA PHE A 18 -4.69 -7.35 -46.85
C PHE A 18 -5.78 -7.67 -47.88
N GLY A 19 -7.05 -7.61 -47.46
CA GLY A 19 -8.22 -7.61 -48.34
C GLY A 19 -9.37 -6.84 -47.69
N LEU A 20 -9.59 -5.60 -48.16
CA LEU A 20 -10.80 -4.80 -47.96
C LEU A 20 -11.87 -5.27 -48.96
N ALA A 21 -13.11 -5.51 -48.53
CA ALA A 21 -14.30 -5.36 -49.38
C ALA A 21 -15.58 -5.25 -48.53
N CYS A 22 -16.38 -4.23 -48.85
CA CYS A 22 -17.63 -3.83 -48.20
C CYS A 22 -18.86 -4.65 -48.65
N SER A 23 -19.94 -4.48 -47.87
CA SER A 23 -21.30 -4.11 -48.33
C SER A 23 -22.44 -5.11 -48.08
N SER A 24 -23.61 -4.50 -47.84
CA SER A 24 -24.78 -4.87 -47.03
C SER A 24 -25.84 -5.82 -47.62
N ASP A 25 -26.75 -6.24 -46.72
CA ASP A 25 -28.18 -6.66 -46.83
C ASP A 25 -28.53 -7.84 -47.78
N ASP A 26 -29.43 -8.78 -47.47
CA ASP A 26 -30.73 -8.72 -46.79
C ASP A 26 -31.18 -10.13 -46.29
N SER A 27 -32.04 -10.10 -45.27
CA SER A 27 -33.04 -11.05 -44.78
C SER A 27 -32.85 -12.59 -44.82
N THR A 28 -33.04 -13.23 -43.66
CA THR A 28 -34.21 -14.11 -43.38
C THR A 28 -34.16 -14.62 -41.94
N GLY A 29 -35.30 -14.51 -41.26
CA GLY A 29 -35.43 -14.75 -39.82
C GLY A 29 -35.18 -16.19 -39.40
N SER A 30 -34.49 -16.33 -38.28
CA SER A 30 -34.58 -17.51 -37.43
C SER A 30 -34.70 -17.01 -35.99
N GLU A 31 -35.88 -17.22 -35.40
CA GLU A 31 -36.15 -16.99 -34.00
C GLU A 31 -35.15 -17.81 -33.17
N ALA A 32 -34.22 -17.12 -32.52
CA ALA A 32 -33.40 -17.68 -31.46
C ALA A 32 -33.65 -16.83 -30.22
N SER A 33 -34.29 -17.45 -29.23
CA SER A 33 -34.50 -16.90 -27.90
C SER A 33 -33.21 -16.30 -27.36
N ALA A 34 -33.14 -14.97 -27.30
CA ALA A 34 -32.10 -14.27 -26.59
C ALA A 34 -32.36 -14.46 -25.08
N THR A 35 -31.64 -15.39 -24.48
CA THR A 35 -31.43 -15.39 -23.03
C THR A 35 -30.63 -14.13 -22.70
N THR A 36 -31.30 -13.11 -22.18
CA THR A 36 -30.66 -11.95 -21.56
C THR A 36 -29.83 -12.44 -20.38
N ILE A 37 -28.52 -12.50 -20.54
CA ILE A 37 -27.60 -12.60 -19.41
C ILE A 37 -27.73 -11.27 -18.67
N PRO A 38 -28.11 -11.25 -17.38
CA PRO A 38 -28.06 -10.01 -16.62
C PRO A 38 -26.63 -9.49 -16.65
N GLN A 39 -26.46 -8.29 -17.19
CA GLN A 39 -25.22 -7.55 -17.12
C GLN A 39 -24.88 -7.41 -15.63
N ALA A 40 -23.81 -8.10 -15.20
CA ALA A 40 -23.28 -7.89 -13.88
C ALA A 40 -22.83 -6.43 -13.83
N ASP A 41 -23.58 -5.61 -13.09
CA ASP A 41 -23.14 -4.27 -12.75
C ASP A 41 -21.73 -4.43 -12.16
N SER A 42 -20.77 -3.76 -12.80
CA SER A 42 -19.43 -3.64 -12.23
C SER A 42 -19.60 -3.16 -10.81
N PRO A 43 -18.95 -3.78 -9.80
CA PRO A 43 -19.05 -3.28 -8.44
C PRO A 43 -18.63 -1.82 -8.48
N THR A 44 -19.55 -0.93 -8.12
CA THR A 44 -19.22 0.45 -7.80
C THR A 44 -18.13 0.35 -6.75
N THR A 45 -16.89 0.60 -7.18
CA THR A 45 -15.80 0.77 -6.24
C THR A 45 -16.16 2.05 -5.51
N THR A 46 -16.78 1.92 -4.34
CA THR A 46 -16.91 3.05 -3.42
C THR A 46 -15.49 3.45 -3.10
N THR A 47 -14.98 4.44 -3.81
CA THR A 47 -13.76 5.14 -3.43
C THR A 47 -14.07 5.70 -2.06
N ALA A 48 -13.46 5.11 -1.01
CA ALA A 48 -13.43 5.77 0.28
C ALA A 48 -12.87 7.17 0.03
N PRO A 49 -13.47 8.24 0.56
CA PRO A 49 -12.92 9.56 0.36
C PRO A 49 -11.47 9.54 0.82
N GLU A 50 -10.58 10.06 -0.01
CA GLU A 50 -9.14 10.10 0.22
C GLU A 50 -8.80 10.82 1.55
N ASN A 51 -9.76 11.59 2.06
CA ASN A 51 -9.75 12.28 3.35
C ASN A 51 -10.83 11.75 4.31
N ALA A 52 -11.06 10.43 4.36
CA ALA A 52 -11.95 9.82 5.36
C ALA A 52 -11.34 10.03 6.76
N ILE A 53 -11.60 11.20 7.35
CA ILE A 53 -11.24 11.47 8.73
C ILE A 53 -12.26 10.75 9.60
N LEU A 54 -11.81 9.72 10.31
CA LEU A 54 -12.61 9.06 11.33
C LEU A 54 -13.03 10.12 12.37
N ALA A 55 -14.33 10.21 12.62
CA ALA A 55 -14.89 11.16 13.58
C ALA A 55 -14.46 10.82 15.03
N GLU A 56 -14.15 9.55 15.27
CA GLU A 56 -13.67 9.01 16.54
C GLU A 56 -12.48 8.09 16.28
N ALA A 57 -11.52 8.07 17.21
CA ALA A 57 -10.37 7.18 17.10
C ALA A 57 -10.77 5.71 17.30
N LEU A 58 -10.09 4.82 16.58
CA LEU A 58 -10.29 3.38 16.72
C LEU A 58 -9.57 2.85 17.97
N VAL A 59 -10.09 1.74 18.50
CA VAL A 59 -9.35 0.95 19.49
C VAL A 59 -8.30 0.08 18.81
N CYS A 60 -8.59 -0.48 17.64
CA CYS A 60 -7.62 -1.26 16.86
C CYS A 60 -7.79 -0.93 15.38
N ASP A 61 -6.69 -0.92 14.63
CA ASP A 61 -6.75 -0.84 13.18
C ASP A 61 -7.36 -2.14 12.60
N PRO A 62 -8.30 -2.06 11.64
CA PRO A 62 -8.94 -3.24 11.08
C PRO A 62 -8.14 -3.94 9.97
N LEU A 63 -7.02 -3.35 9.53
CA LEU A 63 -6.19 -3.88 8.43
C LEU A 63 -4.96 -4.63 8.96
N ASP A 64 -4.43 -4.27 10.13
CA ASP A 64 -3.36 -5.03 10.80
C ASP A 64 -3.82 -5.60 12.16
N GLU A 65 -4.26 -6.86 12.13
CA GLU A 65 -4.80 -7.55 13.31
C GLU A 65 -3.71 -8.04 14.29
N ARG A 66 -2.41 -7.82 14.01
CA ARG A 66 -1.33 -8.38 14.85
C ARG A 66 -1.11 -7.62 16.14
N ALA A 67 -1.30 -6.31 16.10
CA ALA A 67 -1.31 -5.45 17.28
C ALA A 67 -2.18 -4.24 16.97
N CYS A 68 -3.02 -3.84 17.92
CA CYS A 68 -4.04 -2.81 17.68
C CYS A 68 -3.49 -1.48 17.19
N LEU A 69 -2.26 -1.11 17.54
CA LEU A 69 -1.63 0.16 17.14
C LEU A 69 -0.87 0.08 15.81
N LEU A 70 -0.79 -1.10 15.17
CA LEU A 70 -0.16 -1.24 13.87
C LEU A 70 -1.18 -1.05 12.73
N PRO A 71 -0.74 -0.60 11.55
CA PRO A 71 0.56 0.02 11.30
C PRO A 71 0.72 1.32 12.12
N TRP A 72 1.96 1.67 12.48
CA TRP A 72 2.28 2.89 13.21
C TRP A 72 3.15 3.80 12.34
N PRO A 73 2.97 5.13 12.35
CA PRO A 73 1.80 5.85 12.85
C PRO A 73 0.56 5.63 11.96
N ASN A 74 -0.62 5.88 12.52
CA ASN A 74 -1.89 5.74 11.80
C ASN A 74 -2.93 6.75 12.31
N ASP A 75 -3.43 7.58 11.40
CA ASP A 75 -4.40 8.64 11.67
C ASP A 75 -5.71 8.13 12.30
N ALA A 76 -6.01 6.84 12.22
CA ALA A 76 -7.11 6.22 12.95
C ALA A 76 -7.01 6.34 14.48
N PHE A 77 -5.82 6.62 15.03
CA PHE A 77 -5.61 6.91 16.46
C PHE A 77 -5.52 8.40 16.76
N THR A 78 -6.10 9.23 15.90
CA THR A 78 -6.23 10.66 16.12
C THR A 78 -7.68 11.09 15.91
N ARG A 79 -8.00 12.26 16.45
CA ARG A 79 -9.29 12.94 16.22
C ARG A 79 -9.06 14.36 15.69
N PRO A 80 -10.03 14.95 14.99
CA PRO A 80 -9.98 16.36 14.63
C PRO A 80 -9.87 17.26 15.87
N ASP A 81 -8.97 18.23 15.84
CA ASP A 81 -8.84 19.28 16.86
C ASP A 81 -8.39 20.59 16.21
N ALA A 82 -9.33 21.48 15.92
CA ALA A 82 -9.05 22.77 15.28
C ALA A 82 -8.26 23.75 16.17
N THR A 83 -8.00 23.40 17.44
CA THR A 83 -7.19 24.22 18.35
C THR A 83 -5.70 23.93 18.24
N THR A 84 -5.31 22.85 17.53
CA THR A 84 -3.90 22.49 17.32
C THR A 84 -3.39 22.99 15.96
N PRO A 85 -2.07 23.24 15.80
CA PRO A 85 -1.49 23.66 14.53
C PRO A 85 -1.72 22.69 13.36
N THR A 86 -1.79 21.39 13.64
CA THR A 86 -1.99 20.34 12.64
C THR A 86 -3.46 20.05 12.34
N GLY A 87 -4.39 20.59 13.12
CA GLY A 87 -5.82 20.25 13.05
C GLY A 87 -6.18 18.88 13.61
N ARG A 88 -5.22 18.15 14.20
CA ARG A 88 -5.43 16.83 14.82
C ARG A 88 -4.92 16.80 16.26
N ARG A 89 -5.42 15.82 17.02
CA ARG A 89 -4.91 15.44 18.34
C ARG A 89 -4.84 13.93 18.43
N LEU A 90 -3.76 13.40 19.02
CA LEU A 90 -3.66 11.98 19.35
C LEU A 90 -4.78 11.59 20.32
N ASP A 91 -5.43 10.47 20.03
CA ASP A 91 -6.54 9.90 20.80
C ASP A 91 -6.38 8.38 20.90
N ILE A 92 -5.18 7.97 21.32
CA ILE A 92 -4.83 6.59 21.56
C ILE A 92 -5.68 6.09 22.74
N GLN A 93 -6.40 5.00 22.57
CA GLN A 93 -7.17 4.39 23.64
C GLN A 93 -6.26 3.48 24.47
N ALA A 94 -6.41 3.48 25.80
CA ALA A 94 -5.61 2.59 26.66
C ALA A 94 -5.76 1.11 26.26
N GLY A 95 -6.96 0.71 25.81
CA GLY A 95 -7.25 -0.64 25.32
C GLY A 95 -6.54 -1.02 24.01
N SER A 96 -5.97 -0.06 23.28
CA SER A 96 -5.15 -0.30 22.09
C SER A 96 -3.72 -0.70 22.44
N THR A 97 -3.27 -0.39 23.65
CA THR A 97 -1.86 -0.53 24.04
C THR A 97 -1.55 -1.92 24.61
N PRO A 98 -0.29 -2.38 24.52
CA PRO A 98 0.17 -3.53 25.27
C PRO A 98 -0.09 -3.35 26.77
N SER A 99 -0.43 -4.45 27.43
CA SER A 99 -0.56 -4.50 28.90
C SER A 99 0.63 -5.21 29.52
N ASN A 100 1.03 -4.77 30.71
CA ASN A 100 2.05 -5.48 31.49
C ASN A 100 1.52 -6.83 32.02
N THR A 101 2.35 -7.59 32.72
CA THR A 101 1.99 -8.92 33.26
C THR A 101 0.85 -8.89 34.30
N ALA A 102 0.50 -7.72 34.84
CA ALA A 102 -0.63 -7.51 35.74
C ALA A 102 -1.91 -7.05 34.99
N GLY A 103 -1.89 -7.01 33.65
CA GLY A 103 -3.02 -6.56 32.84
C GLY A 103 -3.24 -5.05 32.83
N VAL A 104 -2.24 -4.26 33.25
CA VAL A 104 -2.34 -2.80 33.26
C VAL A 104 -1.85 -2.27 31.90
N PRO A 105 -2.69 -1.56 31.13
CA PRO A 105 -2.30 -0.93 29.87
C PRO A 105 -1.31 0.21 30.10
N ILE A 106 -0.64 0.65 29.02
CA ILE A 106 0.21 1.84 29.06
C ILE A 106 -0.67 3.07 29.32
N ASP A 107 -0.25 3.94 30.23
CA ASP A 107 -0.85 5.27 30.38
C ASP A 107 -0.45 6.13 29.19
N VAL A 108 -1.44 6.49 28.38
CA VAL A 108 -1.30 7.24 27.13
C VAL A 108 -1.55 8.75 27.30
N THR A 109 -1.72 9.22 28.54
CA THR A 109 -2.08 10.61 28.83
C THR A 109 -1.08 11.61 28.24
N ASP A 110 0.22 11.32 28.32
CA ASP A 110 1.25 12.23 27.80
C ASP A 110 1.33 12.17 26.27
N GLN A 111 1.15 11.00 25.66
CA GLN A 111 1.11 10.80 24.22
C GLN A 111 -0.07 11.56 23.60
N ASN A 112 -1.26 11.49 24.22
CA ASN A 112 -2.47 12.17 23.75
C ASN A 112 -2.44 13.71 23.90
N ARG A 113 -1.34 14.27 24.42
CA ARG A 113 -1.08 15.72 24.32
C ARG A 113 -0.61 16.13 22.93
N GLY A 114 -0.06 15.20 22.15
CA GLY A 114 0.44 15.46 20.80
C GLY A 114 -0.66 15.93 19.85
N ASP A 115 -0.33 16.91 19.02
CA ASP A 115 -1.14 17.38 17.91
C ASP A 115 -0.99 16.48 16.68
N GLY A 116 -1.05 15.16 16.89
CA GLY A 116 -0.70 14.15 15.88
C GLY A 116 0.59 13.42 16.23
N PHE A 117 1.04 12.58 15.31
CA PHE A 117 2.27 11.79 15.49
C PHE A 117 3.52 12.65 15.28
N SER A 118 4.59 12.28 15.99
CA SER A 118 5.89 12.93 15.80
C SER A 118 6.42 12.64 14.39
N PRO A 119 6.96 13.64 13.67
CA PRO A 119 7.65 13.40 12.41
C PRO A 119 8.93 12.57 12.57
N GLY A 120 9.42 12.39 13.80
CA GLY A 120 10.56 11.52 14.13
C GLY A 120 10.16 10.10 14.54
N SER A 121 8.88 9.74 14.52
CA SER A 121 8.46 8.34 14.74
C SER A 121 8.86 7.47 13.56
N ALA A 122 9.42 6.29 13.83
CA ALA A 122 9.59 5.28 12.81
C ALA A 122 8.23 4.82 12.30
N ILE A 123 8.13 4.58 11.00
CA ILE A 123 7.01 3.84 10.42
C ILE A 123 7.25 2.37 10.73
N LEU A 124 6.26 1.70 11.31
CA LEU A 124 6.30 0.29 11.65
C LEU A 124 5.12 -0.40 10.99
N ALA A 125 5.41 -1.42 10.18
CA ALA A 125 4.39 -2.22 9.53
C ALA A 125 4.81 -3.68 9.48
N MET A 126 3.85 -4.60 9.69
CA MET A 126 4.12 -6.01 9.44
C MET A 126 3.81 -6.37 8.00
N VAL A 127 4.81 -6.87 7.28
CA VAL A 127 4.64 -7.49 5.96
C VAL A 127 4.95 -8.99 6.09
N PRO A 128 3.94 -9.88 6.02
CA PRO A 128 4.16 -11.31 6.25
C PRO A 128 5.15 -11.91 5.24
N GLY A 129 6.20 -12.56 5.75
CA GLY A 129 7.19 -13.23 4.90
C GLY A 129 8.12 -12.27 4.14
N LEU A 130 8.23 -11.00 4.57
CA LEU A 130 9.14 -10.04 3.97
C LEU A 130 10.60 -10.46 4.14
N ASP A 131 11.32 -10.46 3.03
CA ASP A 131 12.78 -10.53 2.97
C ASP A 131 13.27 -9.21 2.36
N VAL A 132 13.90 -8.38 3.19
CA VAL A 132 14.30 -7.02 2.80
C VAL A 132 15.42 -7.00 1.76
N GLU A 133 16.28 -8.03 1.75
CA GLU A 133 17.38 -8.16 0.79
C GLU A 133 16.85 -8.60 -0.57
N VAL A 134 16.00 -9.63 -0.60
CA VAL A 134 15.40 -10.14 -1.86
C VAL A 134 14.45 -9.10 -2.47
N THR A 135 13.72 -8.36 -1.63
CA THR A 135 12.80 -7.32 -2.07
C THR A 135 13.52 -6.07 -2.56
N GLY A 136 14.76 -5.84 -2.14
CA GLY A 136 15.53 -4.65 -2.51
C GLY A 136 15.04 -3.39 -1.80
N ILE A 137 14.65 -3.49 -0.53
CA ILE A 137 14.28 -2.31 0.27
C ILE A 137 15.53 -1.43 0.46
N ALA A 138 15.39 -0.13 0.25
CA ALA A 138 16.49 0.83 0.39
C ALA A 138 17.11 0.75 1.79
N ALA A 139 18.44 0.55 1.83
CA ALA A 139 19.20 0.48 3.07
C ALA A 139 19.60 1.87 3.57
N SER A 140 19.92 1.99 4.86
CA SER A 140 20.37 3.25 5.46
C SER A 140 21.65 3.83 4.82
N THR A 141 22.47 2.99 4.18
CA THR A 141 23.68 3.42 3.47
C THR A 141 23.43 3.89 2.04
N ASP A 142 22.23 3.68 1.49
CA ASP A 142 21.83 4.11 0.15
C ASP A 142 20.34 4.49 0.10
N ILE A 143 19.98 5.53 0.86
CA ILE A 143 18.61 6.07 0.91
C ILE A 143 18.14 6.54 -0.47
N GLY A 144 19.05 6.94 -1.38
CA GLY A 144 18.70 7.45 -2.70
C GLY A 144 17.93 6.44 -3.55
N ALA A 145 18.23 5.14 -3.42
CA ALA A 145 17.55 4.05 -4.12
C ALA A 145 16.03 3.99 -3.82
N SER A 146 15.57 4.55 -2.69
CA SER A 146 14.13 4.62 -2.37
C SER A 146 13.30 5.47 -3.33
N LEU A 147 13.96 6.35 -4.09
CA LEU A 147 13.29 7.25 -5.04
C LEU A 147 13.25 6.69 -6.46
N ASP A 148 13.87 5.54 -6.70
CA ASP A 148 13.84 4.88 -8.02
C ASP A 148 12.42 4.45 -8.39
N ASN A 149 12.12 4.44 -9.68
CA ASN A 149 10.77 4.16 -10.17
C ASN A 149 10.26 2.76 -9.76
N ASP A 150 11.17 1.80 -9.62
CA ASP A 150 10.94 0.42 -9.22
C ASP A 150 11.23 0.12 -7.74
N ALA A 151 11.38 1.16 -6.90
CA ALA A 151 11.48 0.98 -5.45
C ALA A 151 10.26 0.19 -4.91
N PRO A 152 10.48 -0.83 -4.06
CA PRO A 152 9.42 -1.77 -3.64
C PRO A 152 8.49 -1.18 -2.58
N VAL A 153 8.90 -0.12 -1.89
CA VAL A 153 8.08 0.66 -0.95
C VAL A 153 8.01 2.09 -1.47
N VAL A 154 6.86 2.72 -1.29
CA VAL A 154 6.66 4.14 -1.65
C VAL A 154 6.04 4.84 -0.45
N ILE A 155 6.72 5.89 0.03
CA ILE A 155 6.12 6.88 0.91
C ILE A 155 5.71 8.06 0.03
N LEU A 156 4.46 8.48 0.12
CA LEU A 156 3.87 9.50 -0.73
C LEU A 156 3.34 10.65 0.13
N ASP A 157 3.71 11.88 -0.20
CA ASP A 157 2.96 13.05 0.24
C ASP A 157 1.63 13.09 -0.55
N THR A 158 0.50 12.90 0.14
CA THR A 158 -0.81 12.83 -0.50
C THR A 158 -1.34 14.18 -1.00
N THR A 159 -0.73 15.30 -0.59
CA THR A 159 -1.07 16.64 -1.08
C THR A 159 -0.35 16.96 -2.38
N THR A 160 0.95 16.64 -2.45
CA THR A 160 1.80 16.98 -3.61
C THR A 160 1.95 15.84 -4.61
N GLY A 161 1.74 14.59 -4.17
CA GLY A 161 2.05 13.38 -4.92
C GLY A 161 3.55 13.10 -5.04
N GLU A 162 4.41 13.83 -4.30
CA GLU A 162 5.84 13.60 -4.31
C GLU A 162 6.23 12.40 -3.44
N ARG A 163 7.23 11.64 -3.90
CA ARG A 163 7.80 10.55 -3.11
C ARG A 163 8.71 11.10 -2.03
N VAL A 164 8.59 10.56 -0.82
CA VAL A 164 9.48 10.85 0.30
C VAL A 164 10.54 9.75 0.37
N ALA A 165 11.81 10.16 0.45
CA ALA A 165 12.91 9.21 0.56
C ALA A 165 12.82 8.45 1.89
N TYR A 166 13.18 7.17 1.86
CA TYR A 166 13.15 6.30 3.02
C TYR A 166 14.36 5.37 3.07
N TRP A 167 14.56 4.76 4.22
CA TRP A 167 15.27 3.50 4.34
C TRP A 167 14.44 2.59 5.26
N GLY A 168 14.61 1.28 5.14
CA GLY A 168 13.88 0.31 5.95
C GLY A 168 14.75 -0.88 6.33
N GLU A 169 14.46 -1.46 7.48
CA GLU A 169 15.10 -2.68 7.98
C GLU A 169 14.09 -3.51 8.76
N LEU A 170 14.37 -4.80 8.95
CA LEU A 170 13.57 -5.60 9.89
C LEU A 170 13.98 -5.25 11.32
N ASP A 171 13.00 -5.10 12.21
CA ASP A 171 13.23 -4.95 13.65
C ASP A 171 14.10 -6.10 14.16
N ALA A 172 15.35 -5.78 14.49
CA ALA A 172 16.35 -6.74 14.94
C ALA A 172 16.08 -7.27 16.36
N GLN A 173 15.20 -6.60 17.13
CA GLN A 173 14.86 -7.03 18.49
C GLN A 173 13.72 -8.05 18.52
N ALA A 174 12.95 -8.17 17.43
CA ALA A 174 11.87 -9.12 17.31
C ALA A 174 12.39 -10.51 16.85
N PRO A 175 11.80 -11.62 17.34
CA PRO A 175 12.08 -12.95 16.79
C PRO A 175 11.74 -13.02 15.30
N THR A 176 12.49 -13.82 14.55
CA THR A 176 12.21 -14.08 13.12
C THR A 176 10.76 -14.49 12.91
N GLY A 177 10.10 -13.85 11.94
CA GLY A 177 8.67 -14.02 11.65
C GLY A 177 7.74 -13.06 12.40
N ASN A 178 8.24 -12.36 13.43
CA ASN A 178 7.52 -11.32 14.17
C ASN A 178 8.13 -9.92 14.00
N GLN A 179 9.11 -9.79 13.10
CA GLN A 179 9.80 -8.54 12.84
C GLN A 179 8.92 -7.59 12.03
N LEU A 180 8.84 -6.34 12.46
CA LEU A 180 8.23 -5.27 11.70
C LEU A 180 9.26 -4.70 10.72
N LEU A 181 8.80 -4.22 9.57
CA LEU A 181 9.53 -3.27 8.74
C LEU A 181 9.47 -1.88 9.37
#